data_AF-A0A3S1G3N6-F1
#
_entry.id   AF-A0A3S1G3N6-F1
#
_cell.length_a   1.000
_cell.length_b   1.000
_cell.length_c   1.000
_cell.angle_alpha   90.00
_cell.angle_beta   90.00
_cell.angle_gamma   90.00
#
_symmetry.space_group_name_H-M   'P 1'
#
loop_
_entity.id
_entity.type
_entity.pdbx_description
1 polymer ?
#
loop_
_entity_poly.entity_id
_entity_poly.type
_entity_poly.pdbx_seq_one_letter_code
_entity_poly.pdbx_strand_id
1 'polypeptide(L)' 'YMRAHALRENPLVAYGYLSIGCFPCTQPVQPGEDARSGRWAGHAKTECGIHLSGLEKSLTDASL' A
#
# COMPACT_ATOMS: atom_id res chain seq x y z
N TYR A 1 -7.26 -15.50 -9.06
CA TYR A 1 -7.68 -14.56 -10.11
C TYR A 1 -6.55 -14.19 -11.06
N MET A 2 -5.49 -13.49 -10.63
CA MET A 2 -4.40 -13.02 -11.53
C MET A 2 -3.86 -14.09 -12.49
N ARG A 3 -3.48 -15.27 -11.96
CA ARG A 3 -2.98 -16.39 -12.78
C ARG A 3 -4.01 -16.92 -13.79
N ALA A 4 -5.27 -17.05 -13.38
CA ALA A 4 -6.34 -17.57 -14.23
C ALA A 4 -6.65 -16.64 -15.41
N HIS A 5 -6.34 -15.35 -15.28
CA HIS A 5 -6.58 -14.34 -16.31
C HIS A 5 -5.28 -13.77 -16.92
N ALA A 6 -4.13 -14.41 -16.67
CA ALA A 6 -2.82 -13.98 -17.17
C ALA A 6 -2.53 -12.47 -16.93
N LEU A 7 -2.97 -11.92 -15.80
CA LEU A 7 -2.71 -10.53 -15.46
C LEU A 7 -1.24 -10.34 -15.11
N ARG A 8 -0.66 -9.25 -15.60
CA ARG A 8 0.71 -8.86 -15.25
C ARG A 8 0.79 -8.50 -13.78
N GLU A 9 1.73 -9.13 -13.08
CA GLU A 9 2.06 -8.79 -11.71
C GLU A 9 3.07 -7.62 -11.65
N ASN A 10 3.05 -6.87 -10.56
CA ASN A 10 4.11 -5.91 -10.30
C ASN A 10 5.44 -6.66 -10.07
N PRO A 11 6.53 -6.35 -10.81
CA PRO A 11 7.80 -7.07 -10.68
C PRO A 11 8.38 -7.10 -9.26
N LEU A 12 8.06 -6.10 -8.42
CA LEU A 12 8.56 -6.04 -7.04
C LEU A 12 8.02 -7.17 -6.15
N VAL A 13 6.92 -7.82 -6.53
CA VAL A 13 6.38 -8.99 -5.80
C VAL A 13 7.42 -10.12 -5.78
N ALA A 14 8.17 -10.31 -6.86
CA ALA A 14 9.24 -11.30 -6.93
C ALA A 14 10.40 -11.02 -5.96
N TYR A 15 10.51 -9.79 -5.46
CA TYR A 15 11.51 -9.36 -4.49
C TYR A 15 10.95 -9.24 -3.06
N GLY A 16 9.76 -9.78 -2.79
CA GLY A 16 9.15 -9.82 -1.46
C GLY A 16 8.29 -8.60 -1.10
N TYR A 17 8.02 -7.69 -2.05
CA TYR A 17 7.13 -6.55 -1.81
C TYR A 17 5.66 -6.96 -2.00
N LEU A 18 5.07 -7.57 -0.97
CA LEU A 18 3.70 -8.11 -1.03
C LEU A 18 2.59 -7.05 -0.85
N SER A 19 2.93 -5.88 -0.31
CA SER A 19 2.08 -4.70 -0.27
C SER A 19 2.88 -3.49 -0.74
N ILE A 20 2.51 -2.88 -1.87
CA ILE A 20 3.31 -1.85 -2.54
C ILE A 20 2.65 -0.48 -2.38
N GLY A 21 3.39 0.50 -1.83
CA GLY A 21 2.99 1.90 -1.73
C GLY A 21 4.09 2.85 -2.22
N CYS A 22 4.26 3.99 -1.56
CA CYS A 22 5.36 4.91 -1.88
C CYS A 22 6.70 4.30 -1.41
N PHE A 23 7.77 4.65 -2.13
CA PHE A 23 9.15 4.23 -1.85
C PHE A 23 9.59 4.34 -0.37
N PRO A 24 9.39 5.47 0.34
CA PRO A 24 9.95 5.64 1.69
C PRO A 24 9.23 4.82 2.78
N CYS A 25 8.10 4.20 2.47
CA CYS A 25 7.23 3.53 3.45
C CYS A 25 6.78 2.14 2.98
N THR A 26 7.59 1.52 2.14
CA THR A 26 7.39 0.17 1.62
C THR A 26 8.72 -0.58 1.62
N GLN A 27 8.78 -1.74 2.27
CA GLN A 27 9.94 -2.63 2.25
C GLN A 27 9.49 -4.08 2.01
N PRO A 28 10.39 -4.99 1.59
CA PRO A 28 10.03 -6.39 1.41
C PRO A 28 9.76 -7.06 2.76
N VAL A 29 8.93 -8.10 2.75
CA VAL A 29 8.56 -8.87 3.94
C VAL A 29 9.32 -10.19 4.01
N GLN A 30 9.48 -10.75 5.21
CA GLN A 30 10.07 -12.08 5.37
C GLN A 30 9.06 -13.19 5.06
N PRO A 31 9.52 -14.40 4.69
CA PRO A 31 8.64 -15.55 4.50
C PRO A 31 7.80 -15.82 5.76
N GLY A 32 6.47 -15.85 5.59
CA GLY A 32 5.52 -16.12 6.67
C GLY A 32 5.03 -14.87 7.42
N GLU A 33 5.57 -13.68 7.15
CA GLU A 33 5.04 -12.43 7.69
C GLU A 33 3.72 -12.02 7.02
N ASP A 34 2.97 -11.16 7.69
CA ASP A 34 1.82 -10.50 7.10
C ASP A 34 2.23 -9.70 5.86
N ALA A 35 1.45 -9.78 4.77
CA ALA A 35 1.80 -9.12 3.52
C ALA A 35 1.91 -7.58 3.64
N ARG A 36 1.28 -6.96 4.64
CA ARG A 36 1.38 -5.53 4.94
C ARG A 36 2.46 -5.20 5.97
N SER A 37 3.19 -6.16 6.55
CA SER A 37 4.25 -5.88 7.55
C SER A 37 5.33 -4.94 7.01
N GLY A 38 5.57 -4.95 5.70
CA GLY A 38 6.49 -4.04 5.01
C GLY A 38 5.98 -2.60 4.84
N ARG A 39 4.72 -2.31 5.16
CA ARG A 39 4.15 -0.96 5.12
C ARG A 39 4.30 -0.30 6.48
N TRP A 40 4.90 0.89 6.52
CA TRP A 40 5.07 1.67 7.76
C TRP A 40 5.82 0.93 8.88
N ALA A 41 6.60 -0.11 8.58
CA ALA A 41 7.34 -0.82 9.62
C ALA A 41 8.37 0.11 10.29
N GLY A 42 8.42 0.04 11.63
CA GLY A 42 9.19 0.99 12.44
C GLY A 42 8.53 2.37 12.64
N HIS A 43 7.31 2.59 12.12
CA HIS A 43 6.57 3.83 12.31
C HIS A 43 5.25 3.60 13.08
N ALA A 44 4.76 4.65 13.74
CA ALA A 44 3.47 4.62 14.44
C ALA A 44 2.25 4.65 13.50
N LYS A 45 2.48 4.92 12.20
CA LYS A 45 1.42 5.04 11.20
C LYS A 45 0.95 3.67 10.76
N THR A 46 -0.35 3.47 10.69
CA THR A 46 -0.94 2.18 10.28
C THR A 46 -1.65 2.26 8.93
N GLU A 47 -2.22 3.42 8.60
CA GLU A 47 -3.03 3.56 7.38
C GLU A 47 -2.71 4.80 6.54
N CYS A 48 -2.90 4.70 5.23
CA CYS A 48 -2.72 5.79 4.27
C CYS A 48 -3.89 6.79 4.32
N GLY A 49 -3.60 8.06 4.01
CA GLY A 49 -4.60 9.13 3.95
C GLY A 49 -5.72 8.88 2.93
N ILE A 50 -5.49 8.01 1.94
CA ILE A 50 -6.49 7.61 0.94
C ILE A 50 -7.67 6.83 1.55
N HIS A 51 -7.53 6.34 2.79
CA HIS A 51 -8.58 5.61 3.50
C HIS A 51 -9.33 6.49 4.50
N LEU A 52 -8.93 7.75 4.66
CA LEU A 52 -9.65 8.69 5.50
C LEU A 52 -10.94 9.12 4.81
N SER A 53 -12.04 9.12 5.56
CA SER A 53 -13.31 9.68 5.12
C SER A 53 -13.22 11.20 4.98
N GLY A 54 -14.06 11.79 4.13
CA GLY A 54 -14.21 13.24 4.04
C GLY A 54 -13.29 13.92 3.03
N LEU A 55 -12.60 13.16 2.15
CA LEU A 55 -11.85 13.74 1.03
C LEU A 55 -12.73 14.67 0.17
N GLU A 56 -13.96 14.26 -0.13
CA GLU A 56 -14.93 15.08 -0.88
C GLU A 56 -15.24 16.41 -0.17
N LYS A 57 -15.39 16.36 1.16
CA LYS A 57 -15.63 17.56 1.98
C LYS A 57 -14.41 18.48 2.00
N SER A 58 -13.21 17.93 2.21
CA SER A 58 -11.96 18.70 2.22
C SER A 58 -11.65 19.35 0.87
N LEU A 59 -11.96 18.69 -0.25
CA LEU A 59 -11.81 19.26 -1.58
C LEU A 59 -12.81 20.41 -1.83
N THR A 60 -14.03 20.29 -1.31
CA THR A 60 -15.06 21.33 -1.41
C THR A 60 -14.69 22.56 -0.58
N ASP A 61 -14.22 22.35 0.65
CA ASP A 61 -13.82 23.43 1.58
C ASP A 61 -12.56 24.17 1.09
N ALA A 62 -11.63 23.50 0.40
CA ALA A 62 -10.41 24.11 -0.16
C ALA A 62 -10.62 24.82 -1.50
N SER A 63 -11.78 24.64 -2.13
CA SER A 63 -12.14 25.27 -3.41
C SER A 63 -13.00 26.54 -3.24
N LEU A 64 -13.26 26.92 -1.99
CA LEU A 64 -13.91 28.16 -1.56
C LEU A 64 -12.85 29.15 -1.02
#